data_AF-A0A024VRT2-F1
#
_entry.id   AF-A0A024VRT2-F1
#
_cell.length_a   1.000
_cell.length_b   1.000
_cell.length_c   1.000
_cell.angle_alpha   90.00
_cell.angle_beta   90.00
_cell.angle_gamma   90.00
#
_symmetry.space_group_name_H-M   'P 1'
#
loop_
_entity.id
_entity.type
_entity.pdbx_description
1 polymer ?
#
loop_
_entity_poly.entity_id
_entity_poly.type
_entity_poly.pdbx_seq_one_letter_code
_entity_poly.pdbx_strand_id
1 'polypeptide(L)'
;MSNCDNDDDMKSVKEIFNRQTSQRFEEYEERIQEKRQKRKEQRDKNIQKIIEKDKMEKSLAEKVEKGCLRCGCGLGGGVLPVWGLVGGLWYATWLQYVTKTAIQKGIEAVISETIDGVTKEFLLNTLGGKTLQEVITSKTYNQPMFFVSEIYEEYNTMCANNTISTNNFFNSIEQSCQNSTSKVIRTITETVNKVATKAGQAAKNAEVAEVTKLAPHTSILSNTIIASVVALLIIVLVMIIIYLVLRYRRKKK
;
A
#
# COMPACT_ATOMS: atom_id res chain seq x y z
N MET A 1 66.80 -36.30 4.02
CA MET A 1 66.55 -34.92 4.48
C MET A 1 65.05 -34.77 4.67
N SER A 2 64.52 -34.95 5.88
CA SER A 2 64.35 -33.89 6.91
C SER A 2 63.55 -32.71 6.35
N ASN A 3 62.40 -32.30 6.88
CA ASN A 3 61.95 -32.33 8.25
C ASN A 3 60.42 -32.09 8.23
N CYS A 4 59.61 -33.00 8.78
CA CYS A 4 58.18 -32.72 9.02
C CYS A 4 58.00 -32.28 10.48
N ASP A 5 58.82 -31.35 10.93
CA ASP A 5 58.66 -30.62 12.20
C ASP A 5 57.70 -29.43 11.99
N ASN A 6 56.54 -29.67 11.35
CA ASN A 6 55.55 -28.60 11.07
C ASN A 6 54.20 -28.81 11.77
N ASP A 7 54.10 -29.76 12.71
CA ASP A 7 52.85 -29.98 13.46
C ASP A 7 52.63 -28.87 14.52
N ASP A 8 53.70 -28.40 15.17
CA ASP A 8 53.64 -27.29 16.13
C ASP A 8 53.36 -25.94 15.43
N ASP A 9 53.99 -25.70 14.27
CA ASP A 9 53.72 -24.50 13.47
C ASP A 9 52.27 -24.49 12.93
N MET A 10 51.76 -25.63 12.44
CA MET A 10 50.37 -25.75 12.00
C MET A 10 49.38 -25.52 13.15
N LYS A 11 49.71 -26.01 14.35
CA LYS A 11 48.90 -25.82 15.56
C LYS A 11 48.86 -24.36 15.99
N SER A 12 49.99 -23.65 15.93
CA SER A 12 50.05 -22.21 16.24
C SER A 12 49.23 -21.36 15.26
N VAL A 13 49.28 -21.68 13.95
CA VAL A 13 48.47 -20.99 12.92
C VAL A 13 46.97 -21.20 13.15
N LYS A 14 46.56 -22.43 13.50
CA LYS A 14 45.16 -22.74 13.81
C LYS A 14 44.66 -21.99 15.04
N GLU A 15 45.48 -21.88 16.08
CA GLU A 15 45.14 -21.15 17.30
C GLU A 15 45.03 -19.63 17.04
N ILE A 16 45.92 -19.07 16.23
CA ILE A 16 45.85 -17.67 15.78
C ILE A 16 44.57 -17.41 14.97
N PHE A 17 44.22 -18.29 14.04
CA PHE A 17 43.00 -18.17 13.25
C PHE A 17 41.74 -18.22 14.12
N ASN A 18 41.67 -19.19 15.05
CA ASN A 18 40.56 -19.30 15.99
C ASN A 18 40.44 -18.05 16.87
N ARG A 19 41.56 -17.52 17.38
CA ARG A 19 41.57 -16.30 18.18
C ARG A 19 41.09 -15.09 17.39
N GLN A 20 41.57 -14.92 16.15
CA GLN A 20 41.14 -13.84 15.27
C GLN A 20 39.65 -13.96 14.90
N THR A 21 39.18 -15.18 14.67
CA THR A 21 37.79 -15.43 14.31
C THR A 21 36.87 -15.15 15.51
N SER A 22 37.27 -15.54 16.72
CA SER A 22 36.55 -15.23 17.96
C SER A 22 36.41 -13.72 18.19
N GLN A 23 37.49 -12.95 18.01
CA GLN A 23 37.44 -11.49 18.14
C GLN A 23 36.50 -10.85 17.12
N ARG A 24 36.51 -11.30 15.85
CA ARG A 24 35.58 -10.78 14.85
C ARG A 24 34.12 -11.13 15.14
N PHE A 25 33.86 -12.28 15.76
CA PHE A 25 32.51 -12.64 16.16
C PHE A 25 32.00 -11.73 17.29
N GLU A 26 32.83 -11.46 18.29
CA GLU A 26 32.50 -10.54 19.39
C GLU A 26 32.25 -9.11 18.87
N GLU A 27 33.13 -8.58 18.02
CA GLU A 27 32.94 -7.27 17.35
C GLU A 27 31.70 -7.23 16.44
N TYR A 28 31.33 -8.36 15.82
CA TYR A 28 30.12 -8.45 15.00
C TYR A 28 28.87 -8.44 15.87
N GLU A 29 28.87 -9.16 17.00
CA GLU A 29 27.77 -9.18 17.95
C GLU A 29 27.53 -7.80 18.57
N GLU A 30 28.58 -7.12 19.04
CA GLU A 30 28.47 -5.76 19.59
C GLU A 30 27.88 -4.77 18.58
N ARG A 31 28.37 -4.78 17.32
CA ARG A 31 27.81 -3.93 16.25
C ARG A 31 26.35 -4.26 15.94
N ILE A 32 25.97 -5.53 15.99
CA ILE A 32 24.59 -5.96 15.79
C ILE A 32 23.71 -5.46 16.94
N GLN A 33 24.17 -5.56 18.19
CA GLN A 33 23.44 -5.06 19.36
C GLN A 33 23.24 -3.55 19.29
N GLU A 34 24.29 -2.78 18.99
CA GLU A 34 24.22 -1.32 18.87
C GLU A 34 23.22 -0.90 17.77
N LYS A 35 23.28 -1.53 16.59
CA LYS A 35 22.32 -1.27 15.50
C LYS A 35 20.88 -1.62 15.88
N ARG A 36 20.67 -2.70 16.65
CA ARG A 36 19.35 -3.06 17.16
C ARG A 36 18.82 -2.02 18.14
N GLN A 37 19.67 -1.50 19.02
CA GLN A 37 19.32 -0.47 19.99
C GLN A 37 18.94 0.85 19.31
N LYS A 38 19.75 1.32 18.36
CA LYS A 38 19.44 2.53 17.55
C LYS A 38 18.09 2.42 16.83
N ARG A 39 17.76 1.24 16.29
CA ARG A 39 16.45 1.02 15.63
C ARG A 39 15.27 0.93 16.60
N LYS A 40 15.48 0.52 17.85
CA LYS A 40 14.45 0.57 18.91
C LYS A 40 14.19 2.03 19.30
N GLU A 41 15.24 2.80 19.60
CA GLU A 41 15.12 4.22 19.95
C GLU A 41 14.46 5.05 18.83
N GLN A 42 14.82 4.80 17.57
CA GLN A 42 14.19 5.50 16.45
C GLN A 42 12.69 5.17 16.33
N ARG A 43 12.30 3.92 16.61
CA ARG A 43 10.89 3.53 16.65
C ARG A 43 10.16 4.23 17.79
N ASP A 44 10.73 4.24 18.99
CA ASP A 44 10.11 4.87 20.17
C ASP A 44 9.93 6.38 19.97
N LYS A 45 10.92 7.06 19.36
CA LYS A 45 10.80 8.47 18.95
C LYS A 45 9.69 8.69 17.93
N ASN A 46 9.59 7.83 16.92
CA ASN A 46 8.52 7.93 15.92
C ASN A 46 7.14 7.69 16.54
N ILE A 47 7.02 6.73 17.46
CA ILE A 47 5.77 6.44 18.17
C ILE A 47 5.37 7.63 19.05
N GLN A 48 6.30 8.21 19.82
CA GLN A 48 6.02 9.42 20.61
C GLN A 48 5.54 10.57 19.73
N LYS A 49 6.20 10.80 18.58
CA LYS A 49 5.80 11.86 17.63
C LYS A 49 4.39 11.63 17.08
N ILE A 50 4.00 10.38 16.83
CA ILE A 50 2.64 10.03 16.39
C ILE A 50 1.64 10.30 17.52
N ILE A 51 1.93 9.88 18.75
CA ILE A 51 1.05 10.08 19.91
C ILE A 51 0.87 11.58 20.21
N GLU A 52 1.94 12.37 20.16
CA GLU A 52 1.87 13.82 20.36
C GLU A 52 1.06 14.50 19.26
N LYS A 53 1.23 14.08 18.01
CA LYS A 53 0.46 14.58 16.87
C LYS A 53 -1.03 14.25 17.03
N ASP A 54 -1.36 13.01 17.36
CA ASP A 54 -2.74 12.57 17.62
C ASP A 54 -3.37 13.35 18.78
N LYS A 55 -2.61 13.58 19.87
CA LYS A 55 -3.06 14.39 21.01
C LYS A 55 -3.33 15.86 20.62
N MET A 56 -2.47 16.46 19.80
CA MET A 56 -2.71 17.81 19.28
C MET A 56 -3.93 17.85 18.37
N GLU A 57 -4.05 16.93 17.42
CA GLU A 57 -5.20 16.81 16.51
C GLU A 57 -6.50 16.62 17.30
N LYS A 58 -6.51 15.78 18.34
CA LYS A 58 -7.64 15.58 19.24
C LYS A 58 -7.98 16.85 20.05
N SER A 59 -6.98 17.60 20.50
CA SER A 59 -7.20 18.87 21.21
C SER A 59 -7.73 19.98 20.30
N LEU A 60 -7.32 19.99 19.03
CA LEU A 60 -7.83 20.91 18.02
C LEU A 60 -9.27 20.53 17.65
N ALA A 61 -9.57 19.25 17.48
CA ALA A 61 -10.93 18.75 17.28
C ALA A 61 -11.84 19.14 18.45
N GLU A 62 -11.42 18.93 19.70
CA GLU A 62 -12.20 19.31 20.88
C GLU A 62 -12.41 20.83 20.96
N LYS A 63 -11.41 21.65 20.59
CA LYS A 63 -11.55 23.12 20.54
C LYS A 63 -12.49 23.58 19.43
N VAL A 64 -12.47 22.94 18.27
CA VAL A 64 -13.41 23.22 17.17
C VAL A 64 -14.83 22.80 17.57
N GLU A 65 -14.98 21.67 18.25
CA GLU A 65 -16.28 21.21 18.78
C GLU A 65 -16.81 22.17 19.87
N LYS A 66 -15.99 22.55 20.86
CA LYS A 66 -16.36 23.57 21.87
C LYS A 66 -16.61 24.94 21.24
N GLY A 67 -15.85 25.32 20.22
CA GLY A 67 -16.03 26.56 19.47
C GLY A 67 -17.34 26.56 18.68
N CYS A 68 -17.71 25.43 18.08
CA CYS A 68 -18.98 25.24 17.40
C CYS A 68 -20.16 25.24 18.38
N LEU A 69 -20.03 24.59 19.54
CA LEU A 69 -21.01 24.62 20.63
C LEU A 69 -21.18 26.02 21.24
N ARG A 70 -20.09 26.79 21.44
CA ARG A 70 -20.17 28.18 21.92
C ARG A 70 -20.72 29.14 20.88
N CYS A 71 -20.43 28.93 19.59
CA CYS A 71 -21.00 29.73 18.51
C CYS A 71 -22.49 29.40 18.29
N GLY A 72 -22.90 28.15 18.56
CA GLY A 72 -24.30 27.71 18.46
C GLY A 72 -25.20 27.99 19.67
N CYS A 73 -24.63 28.28 20.85
CA CYS A 73 -25.41 28.60 22.06
C CYS A 73 -25.13 30.01 22.64
N GLY A 74 -24.18 30.78 22.10
CA GLY A 74 -23.75 32.06 22.68
C GLY A 74 -24.46 33.32 22.17
N LEU A 75 -25.22 33.24 21.08
CA LEU A 75 -26.04 34.34 20.58
C LEU A 75 -27.45 33.82 20.38
N GLY A 76 -28.34 34.16 21.31
CA GLY A 76 -29.73 33.72 21.31
C GLY A 76 -30.40 33.95 19.95
N GLY A 77 -30.90 32.87 19.36
CA GLY A 77 -31.57 32.88 18.08
C GLY A 77 -31.31 31.57 17.35
N GLY A 78 -32.28 30.64 17.41
CA GLY A 78 -32.27 29.45 16.57
C GLY A 78 -32.08 29.82 15.09
N VAL A 79 -31.49 28.88 14.34
CA VAL A 79 -31.01 28.99 12.95
C VAL A 79 -29.48 29.19 12.87
N LEU A 80 -28.74 28.21 13.38
CA LEU A 80 -27.58 27.73 12.61
C LEU A 80 -28.09 26.61 11.71
N PRO A 81 -27.69 26.58 10.43
CA PRO A 81 -28.14 25.56 9.51
C PRO A 81 -27.62 24.22 10.01
N VAL A 82 -28.54 23.30 10.28
CA VAL A 82 -28.34 21.86 10.55
C VAL A 82 -27.35 21.21 9.56
N TRP A 83 -27.11 21.86 8.42
CA TRP A 83 -26.21 21.47 7.34
C TRP A 83 -24.73 21.34 7.74
N GLY A 84 -24.25 22.03 8.77
CA GLY A 84 -22.83 21.94 9.19
C GLY A 84 -22.47 20.66 9.96
N LEU A 85 -23.31 20.27 10.93
CA LEU A 85 -23.09 19.10 11.78
C LEU A 85 -23.60 17.80 11.14
N VAL A 86 -24.70 17.87 10.37
CA VAL A 86 -25.19 16.72 9.59
C VAL A 86 -24.26 16.45 8.41
N GLY A 87 -23.74 17.49 7.75
CA GLY A 87 -22.82 17.36 6.62
C GLY A 87 -21.52 16.64 7.00
N GLY A 88 -20.90 16.98 8.14
CA GLY A 88 -19.64 16.36 8.57
C GLY A 88 -19.76 14.87 8.93
N LEU A 89 -20.78 14.49 9.71
CA LEU A 89 -21.00 13.09 10.12
C LEU A 89 -21.40 12.20 8.93
N TRP A 90 -22.23 12.72 8.03
CA TRP A 90 -22.65 11.99 6.84
C TRP A 90 -21.48 11.85 5.86
N TYR A 91 -20.68 12.90 5.67
CA TYR A 91 -19.51 12.85 4.80
C TYR A 91 -18.46 11.86 5.31
N ALA A 92 -18.21 11.81 6.63
CA ALA A 92 -17.30 10.85 7.23
C ALA A 92 -17.79 9.39 7.07
N THR A 93 -19.07 9.13 7.31
CA THR A 93 -19.68 7.80 7.18
C THR A 93 -19.69 7.33 5.72
N TRP A 94 -20.01 8.24 4.81
CA TRP A 94 -20.03 7.96 3.38
C TRP A 94 -18.62 7.73 2.81
N LEU A 95 -17.63 8.52 3.26
CA LEU A 95 -16.23 8.30 2.90
C LEU A 95 -15.73 6.93 3.39
N GLN A 96 -16.11 6.51 4.61
CA GLN A 96 -15.81 5.18 5.14
C GLN A 96 -16.51 4.05 4.37
N TYR A 97 -17.75 4.27 3.91
CA TYR A 97 -18.47 3.30 3.08
C TYR A 97 -17.83 3.15 1.69
N VAL A 98 -17.46 4.27 1.08
CA VAL A 98 -16.76 4.33 -0.21
C VAL A 98 -15.42 3.60 -0.14
N THR A 99 -14.61 3.85 0.88
CA THR A 99 -13.30 3.22 1.02
C THR A 99 -13.42 1.71 1.20
N LYS A 100 -14.39 1.24 2.00
CA LYS A 100 -14.69 -0.18 2.14
C LYS A 100 -15.12 -0.83 0.83
N THR A 101 -15.98 -0.15 0.07
CA THR A 101 -16.50 -0.64 -1.22
C THR A 101 -15.39 -0.70 -2.27
N ALA A 102 -14.52 0.31 -2.33
CA ALA A 102 -13.36 0.34 -3.22
C ALA A 102 -12.39 -0.80 -2.92
N ILE A 103 -12.05 -1.03 -1.63
CA ILE A 103 -11.19 -2.14 -1.20
C ILE A 103 -11.81 -3.49 -1.59
N GLN A 104 -13.12 -3.67 -1.37
CA GLN A 104 -13.80 -4.91 -1.76
C GLN A 104 -13.73 -5.16 -3.27
N LYS A 105 -13.97 -4.12 -4.08
CA LYS A 105 -13.84 -4.20 -5.54
C LYS A 105 -12.42 -4.45 -6.01
N GLY A 106 -11.43 -3.89 -5.32
CA GLY A 106 -10.01 -4.20 -5.53
C GLY A 106 -9.70 -5.68 -5.29
N ILE A 107 -10.21 -6.26 -4.20
CA ILE A 107 -10.01 -7.69 -3.86
C ILE A 107 -10.69 -8.60 -4.89
N GLU A 108 -11.93 -8.31 -5.29
CA GLU A 108 -12.64 -9.06 -6.34
C GLU A 108 -11.85 -9.04 -7.67
N ALA A 109 -11.34 -7.87 -8.06
CA ALA A 109 -10.55 -7.71 -9.28
C ALA A 109 -9.22 -8.47 -9.21
N VAL A 110 -8.51 -8.43 -8.07
CA VAL A 110 -7.25 -9.17 -7.89
C VAL A 110 -7.46 -10.67 -8.00
N ILE A 111 -8.47 -11.21 -7.33
CA ILE A 111 -8.75 -12.65 -7.36
C ILE A 111 -9.09 -13.08 -8.79
N SER A 112 -9.96 -12.34 -9.47
CA SER A 112 -10.33 -12.62 -10.87
C SER A 112 -9.12 -12.59 -11.80
N GLU A 113 -8.29 -11.55 -11.73
CA GLU A 113 -7.11 -11.39 -12.59
C GLU A 113 -6.02 -12.42 -12.27
N THR A 114 -5.90 -12.84 -11.01
CA THR A 114 -4.95 -13.90 -10.62
C THR A 114 -5.39 -15.25 -11.17
N ILE A 115 -6.68 -15.59 -11.10
CA ILE A 115 -7.22 -16.83 -11.69
C ILE A 115 -6.99 -16.82 -13.21
N ASP A 116 -7.31 -15.72 -13.87
CA ASP A 116 -7.11 -15.57 -15.32
C ASP A 116 -5.63 -15.65 -15.72
N GLY A 117 -4.77 -14.97 -14.96
CA GLY A 117 -3.32 -14.98 -15.18
C GLY A 117 -2.71 -16.37 -14.97
N VAL A 118 -3.12 -17.11 -13.95
CA VAL A 118 -2.66 -18.50 -13.73
C VAL A 118 -3.13 -19.41 -14.86
N THR A 119 -4.40 -19.29 -15.25
CA THR A 119 -4.97 -20.09 -16.35
C THR A 119 -4.28 -19.82 -17.68
N LYS A 120 -3.98 -18.55 -18.01
CA LYS A 120 -3.39 -18.18 -19.30
C LYS A 120 -1.87 -18.37 -19.36
N GLU A 121 -1.15 -18.01 -18.31
CA GLU A 121 0.32 -18.03 -18.32
C GLU A 121 0.86 -19.43 -17.98
N PHE A 122 0.18 -20.20 -17.11
CA PHE A 122 0.62 -21.56 -16.73
C PHE A 122 -0.19 -22.68 -17.38
N LEU A 123 -1.33 -22.37 -18.03
CA LEU A 123 -2.23 -23.37 -18.63
C LEU A 123 -2.73 -24.40 -17.62
N LEU A 124 -2.94 -23.97 -16.37
CA LEU A 124 -3.42 -24.79 -15.26
C LEU A 124 -4.84 -24.36 -14.89
N ASN A 125 -5.73 -25.35 -14.74
CA ASN A 125 -7.10 -25.13 -14.24
C ASN A 125 -7.24 -25.51 -12.75
N THR A 126 -6.24 -26.21 -12.23
CA THR A 126 -6.17 -26.73 -10.86
C THR A 126 -4.76 -26.54 -10.32
N LEU A 127 -4.64 -26.33 -9.00
CA LEU A 127 -3.37 -26.21 -8.29
C LEU A 127 -3.43 -27.12 -7.05
N GLY A 128 -2.47 -28.05 -6.90
CA GLY A 128 -2.43 -28.92 -5.72
C GLY A 128 -3.68 -29.81 -5.59
N GLY A 129 -4.25 -30.23 -6.73
CA GLY A 129 -5.49 -31.02 -6.78
C GLY A 129 -6.77 -30.26 -6.40
N LYS A 130 -6.70 -28.95 -6.17
CA LYS A 130 -7.84 -28.08 -5.86
C LYS A 130 -8.13 -27.11 -6.99
N THR A 131 -9.35 -26.57 -7.02
CA THR A 131 -9.71 -25.55 -8.01
C THR A 131 -9.02 -24.23 -7.68
N LEU A 132 -8.69 -23.43 -8.71
CA LEU A 132 -8.05 -22.12 -8.53
C LEU A 132 -8.84 -21.19 -7.60
N GLN A 133 -10.17 -21.33 -7.58
CA GLN A 133 -11.07 -20.54 -6.73
C GLN A 133 -10.98 -20.91 -5.24
N GLU A 134 -10.65 -22.16 -4.91
CA GLU A 134 -10.40 -22.59 -3.52
C GLU A 134 -9.02 -22.16 -3.04
N VAL A 135 -8.04 -22.13 -3.94
CA VAL A 135 -6.64 -21.82 -3.61
C VAL A 135 -6.40 -20.30 -3.51
N ILE A 136 -6.97 -19.53 -4.45
CA ILE A 136 -6.82 -18.07 -4.52
C ILE A 136 -7.95 -17.41 -3.72
N THR A 137 -7.70 -17.25 -2.42
CA THR A 137 -8.60 -16.54 -1.50
C THR A 137 -8.01 -15.21 -1.04
N SER A 138 -8.82 -14.39 -0.36
CA SER A 138 -8.44 -13.09 0.23
C SER A 138 -7.24 -13.16 1.19
N LYS A 139 -6.86 -14.37 1.65
CA LYS A 139 -5.69 -14.58 2.51
C LYS A 139 -4.42 -14.89 1.73
N THR A 140 -4.55 -15.52 0.57
CA THR A 140 -3.43 -16.15 -0.15
C THR A 140 -2.95 -15.31 -1.33
N TYR A 141 -3.79 -14.43 -1.89
CA TYR A 141 -3.47 -13.64 -3.08
C TYR A 141 -2.21 -12.77 -2.96
N ASN A 142 -1.83 -12.38 -1.73
CA ASN A 142 -0.67 -11.52 -1.47
C ASN A 142 0.62 -12.31 -1.17
N GLN A 143 0.62 -13.62 -1.39
CA GLN A 143 1.75 -14.51 -1.07
C GLN A 143 2.35 -15.13 -2.34
N PRO A 144 3.27 -14.44 -3.05
CA PRO A 144 3.85 -14.97 -4.28
C PRO A 144 4.63 -16.28 -4.06
N MET A 145 5.26 -16.44 -2.90
CA MET A 145 6.01 -17.66 -2.55
C MET A 145 5.13 -18.91 -2.49
N PHE A 146 3.87 -18.76 -2.06
CA PHE A 146 2.91 -19.85 -2.00
C PHE A 146 2.63 -20.39 -3.41
N PHE A 147 2.34 -19.49 -4.36
CA PHE A 147 2.08 -19.88 -5.75
C PHE A 147 3.31 -20.50 -6.42
N VAL A 148 4.51 -19.99 -6.16
CA VAL A 148 5.75 -20.59 -6.69
C VAL A 148 5.92 -22.02 -6.20
N SER A 149 5.67 -22.27 -4.91
CA SER A 149 5.76 -23.61 -4.33
C SER A 149 4.75 -24.57 -4.96
N GLU A 150 3.48 -24.18 -5.02
CA GLU A 150 2.39 -25.03 -5.52
C GLU A 150 2.59 -25.38 -7.01
N ILE A 151 2.99 -24.40 -7.82
CA ILE A 151 3.26 -24.59 -9.25
C ILE A 151 4.48 -25.50 -9.46
N TYR A 152 5.48 -25.39 -8.59
CA TYR A 152 6.67 -26.25 -8.66
C TYR A 152 6.36 -27.70 -8.26
N GLU A 153 5.49 -27.92 -7.28
CA GLU A 153 5.01 -29.26 -6.92
C GLU A 153 4.19 -29.89 -8.05
N GLU A 154 3.32 -29.13 -8.70
CA GLU A 154 2.55 -29.57 -9.86
C GLU A 154 3.49 -29.96 -11.02
N TYR A 155 4.51 -29.14 -11.28
CA TYR A 155 5.56 -29.42 -12.26
C TYR A 155 6.26 -30.76 -11.95
N ASN A 156 6.74 -30.96 -10.72
CA ASN A 156 7.42 -32.19 -10.33
C ASN A 156 6.52 -33.42 -10.43
N THR A 157 5.24 -33.27 -10.11
CA THR A 157 4.25 -34.35 -10.22
C THR A 157 4.04 -34.76 -11.67
N MET A 158 3.95 -33.80 -12.58
CA MET A 158 3.89 -34.07 -14.02
C MET A 158 5.19 -34.69 -14.55
N CYS A 159 6.35 -34.27 -14.03
CA CYS A 159 7.63 -34.92 -14.35
C CYS A 159 7.67 -36.38 -13.91
N ALA A 160 7.25 -36.67 -12.68
CA ALA A 160 7.23 -38.03 -12.16
C ALA A 160 6.27 -38.95 -12.94
N ASN A 161 5.15 -38.40 -13.43
CA ASN A 161 4.15 -39.14 -14.19
C ASN A 161 4.42 -39.19 -15.70
N ASN A 162 5.51 -38.58 -16.20
CA ASN A 162 5.81 -38.42 -17.63
C ASN A 162 4.69 -37.73 -18.44
N THR A 163 3.91 -36.84 -17.81
CA THR A 163 2.79 -36.13 -18.45
C THR A 163 3.09 -34.67 -18.79
N ILE A 164 4.34 -34.21 -18.65
CA ILE A 164 4.74 -32.80 -18.91
C ILE A 164 4.35 -32.32 -20.31
N SER A 165 4.41 -33.21 -21.31
CA SER A 165 4.06 -32.90 -22.70
C SER A 165 2.61 -32.45 -22.90
N THR A 166 1.73 -32.70 -21.92
CA THR A 166 0.34 -32.22 -21.93
C THR A 166 0.20 -30.73 -21.60
N ASN A 167 1.22 -30.13 -20.94
CA ASN A 167 1.25 -28.72 -20.61
C ASN A 167 2.36 -28.02 -21.41
N ASN A 168 1.95 -27.18 -22.37
CA ASN A 168 2.89 -26.47 -23.25
C ASN A 168 3.87 -25.56 -22.49
N PHE A 169 3.45 -24.96 -21.37
CA PHE A 169 4.29 -24.10 -20.56
C PHE A 169 5.39 -24.90 -19.84
N PHE A 170 5.02 -26.00 -19.17
CA PHE A 170 5.99 -26.88 -18.50
C PHE A 170 6.92 -27.59 -19.48
N ASN A 171 6.41 -28.04 -20.63
CA ASN A 171 7.23 -28.62 -21.70
C ASN A 171 8.27 -27.61 -22.24
N SER A 172 7.88 -26.34 -22.41
CA SER A 172 8.82 -25.27 -22.81
C SER A 172 9.89 -24.99 -21.76
N ILE A 173 9.51 -25.05 -20.47
CA ILE A 173 10.44 -24.90 -19.35
C ILE A 173 11.42 -26.07 -19.31
N GLU A 174 10.94 -27.30 -19.42
CA GLU A 174 11.78 -28.50 -19.41
C GLU A 174 12.85 -28.45 -20.52
N GLN A 175 12.42 -28.15 -21.76
CA GLN A 175 13.31 -28.05 -22.92
C GLN A 175 14.30 -26.90 -22.80
N SER A 176 13.88 -25.73 -22.31
CA SER A 176 14.74 -24.55 -22.19
C SER A 176 15.69 -24.61 -20.99
N CYS A 177 15.31 -25.32 -19.92
CA CYS A 177 16.05 -25.35 -18.65
C CYS A 177 16.98 -26.57 -18.52
N GLN A 178 16.97 -27.52 -19.46
CA GLN A 178 17.83 -28.71 -19.45
C GLN A 178 17.81 -29.45 -18.09
N ASN A 179 16.63 -29.58 -17.47
CA ASN A 179 16.45 -30.19 -16.14
C ASN A 179 17.20 -29.49 -14.98
N SER A 180 17.64 -28.24 -15.16
CA SER A 180 18.24 -27.45 -14.09
C SER A 180 17.16 -26.89 -13.17
N THR A 181 17.03 -27.48 -11.97
CA THR A 181 16.06 -27.08 -10.94
C THR A 181 16.06 -25.57 -10.66
N SER A 182 17.24 -24.94 -10.59
CA SER A 182 17.34 -23.51 -10.29
C SER A 182 16.78 -22.61 -11.39
N LYS A 183 16.96 -23.00 -12.66
CA LYS A 183 16.41 -22.26 -13.80
C LYS A 183 14.89 -22.41 -13.88
N VAL A 184 14.38 -23.62 -13.65
CA VAL A 184 12.94 -23.90 -13.60
C VAL A 184 12.24 -23.04 -12.55
N ILE A 185 12.75 -23.06 -11.31
CA ILE A 185 12.20 -22.26 -10.21
C ILE A 185 12.26 -20.77 -10.53
N ARG A 186 13.35 -20.29 -11.14
CA ARG A 186 13.47 -18.87 -11.51
C ARG A 186 12.42 -18.46 -12.54
N THR A 187 12.24 -19.26 -13.59
CA THR A 187 11.24 -18.97 -14.64
C THR A 187 9.82 -18.97 -14.07
N ILE A 188 9.48 -19.96 -13.22
CA ILE A 188 8.19 -19.99 -12.53
C ILE A 188 8.01 -18.73 -11.66
N THR A 189 9.05 -18.35 -10.91
CA THR A 189 9.02 -17.16 -10.05
C THR A 189 8.80 -15.86 -10.84
N GLU A 190 9.49 -15.70 -11.96
CA GLU A 190 9.33 -14.53 -12.84
C GLU A 190 7.90 -14.44 -13.40
N THR A 191 7.34 -15.56 -13.85
CA THR A 191 5.97 -15.62 -14.37
C THR A 191 4.94 -15.36 -13.27
N VAL A 192 5.12 -15.91 -12.06
CA VAL A 192 4.25 -15.62 -10.91
C VAL A 192 4.28 -14.13 -10.56
N ASN A 193 5.45 -13.50 -10.56
CA ASN A 193 5.57 -12.07 -10.29
C ASN A 193 4.90 -11.22 -11.37
N LYS A 194 4.98 -11.63 -12.64
CA LYS A 194 4.27 -10.98 -13.75
C LYS A 194 2.75 -11.06 -13.58
N VAL A 195 2.22 -12.21 -13.16
CA VAL A 195 0.78 -12.36 -12.85
C VAL A 195 0.40 -11.49 -11.64
N ALA A 196 1.19 -11.50 -10.57
CA ALA A 196 0.94 -10.71 -9.37
C ALA A 196 0.96 -9.19 -9.65
N THR A 197 1.85 -8.72 -10.52
CA THR A 197 1.90 -7.30 -10.90
C THR A 197 0.69 -6.88 -11.73
N LYS A 198 0.25 -7.70 -12.69
CA LYS A 198 -0.99 -7.47 -13.46
C LYS A 198 -2.21 -7.44 -12.54
N ALA A 199 -2.34 -8.43 -11.65
CA ALA A 199 -3.42 -8.49 -10.68
C ALA A 199 -3.42 -7.29 -9.72
N GLY A 200 -2.25 -6.87 -9.23
CA GLY A 200 -2.10 -5.68 -8.40
C GLY A 200 -2.45 -4.37 -9.11
N GLN A 201 -2.21 -4.28 -10.43
CA GLN A 201 -2.65 -3.14 -11.25
C GLN A 201 -4.17 -3.16 -11.45
N ALA A 202 -4.76 -4.31 -11.72
CA ALA A 202 -6.21 -4.48 -11.82
C ALA A 202 -6.92 -4.07 -10.51
N ALA A 203 -6.35 -4.43 -9.35
CA ALA A 203 -6.81 -3.98 -8.03
C ALA A 203 -6.92 -2.46 -7.94
N LYS A 204 -5.80 -1.78 -8.25
CA LYS A 204 -5.69 -0.33 -8.16
C LYS A 204 -6.64 0.35 -9.13
N ASN A 205 -6.78 -0.19 -10.34
CA ASN A 205 -7.70 0.34 -11.33
C ASN A 205 -9.16 0.19 -10.89
N ALA A 206 -9.53 -0.93 -10.27
CA ALA A 206 -10.87 -1.14 -9.72
C ALA A 206 -11.17 -0.24 -8.52
N GLU A 207 -10.20 -0.07 -7.61
CA GLU A 207 -10.30 0.88 -6.49
C GLU A 207 -10.49 2.32 -6.99
N VAL A 208 -9.65 2.75 -7.94
CA VAL A 208 -9.74 4.07 -8.56
C VAL A 208 -11.08 4.23 -9.28
N ALA A 209 -11.54 3.23 -10.04
CA ALA A 209 -12.82 3.31 -10.75
C ALA A 209 -14.01 3.53 -9.80
N GLU A 210 -14.04 2.85 -8.65
CA GLU A 210 -15.10 3.08 -7.65
C GLU A 210 -15.00 4.45 -6.99
N VAL A 211 -13.79 4.92 -6.67
CA VAL A 211 -13.60 6.28 -6.14
C VAL A 211 -13.97 7.34 -7.18
N THR A 212 -13.74 7.08 -8.47
CA THR A 212 -14.02 8.04 -9.56
C THR A 212 -15.52 8.16 -9.87
N LYS A 213 -16.35 7.15 -9.56
CA LYS A 213 -17.82 7.27 -9.63
C LYS A 213 -18.36 8.38 -8.71
N LEU A 214 -17.56 8.87 -7.76
CA LEU A 214 -17.90 9.94 -6.83
C LEU A 214 -17.47 11.33 -7.32
N ALA A 215 -16.60 11.38 -8.33
CA ALA A 215 -16.14 12.63 -8.95
C ALA A 215 -17.26 13.57 -9.44
N PRO A 216 -18.38 13.10 -10.04
CA PRO A 216 -19.45 14.02 -10.48
C PRO A 216 -20.11 14.79 -9.33
N HIS A 217 -20.02 14.33 -8.07
CA HIS A 217 -20.60 15.05 -6.93
C HIS A 217 -19.73 16.21 -6.43
N THR A 218 -18.41 16.20 -6.69
CA THR A 218 -17.50 17.26 -6.25
C THR A 218 -17.35 18.39 -7.28
N SER A 219 -17.47 18.08 -8.57
CA SER A 219 -17.41 19.06 -9.67
C SER A 219 -18.61 20.02 -9.67
N ILE A 220 -19.78 19.57 -9.22
CA ILE A 220 -20.99 20.38 -9.12
C ILE A 220 -20.84 21.40 -7.97
N LEU A 221 -20.24 20.97 -6.84
CA LEU A 221 -19.99 21.83 -5.68
C LEU A 221 -18.99 22.94 -6.00
N SER A 222 -17.90 22.65 -6.72
CA SER A 222 -16.90 23.65 -7.07
C SER A 222 -17.45 24.71 -8.03
N ASN A 223 -18.20 24.33 -9.07
CA ASN A 223 -18.81 25.30 -9.99
C ASN A 223 -19.81 26.22 -9.27
N THR A 224 -20.58 25.67 -8.32
CA THR A 224 -21.54 26.45 -7.53
C THR A 224 -20.84 27.42 -6.57
N ILE A 225 -19.75 26.97 -5.92
CA ILE A 225 -18.92 27.80 -5.04
C ILE A 225 -18.22 28.92 -5.84
N ILE A 226 -17.64 28.60 -7.00
CA ILE A 226 -16.98 29.57 -7.88
C ILE A 226 -17.97 30.62 -8.37
N ALA A 227 -19.17 30.22 -8.81
CA ALA A 227 -20.22 31.15 -9.23
C ALA A 227 -20.66 32.09 -8.08
N SER A 228 -20.78 31.58 -6.85
CA SER A 228 -21.14 32.38 -5.67
C SER A 228 -20.04 33.40 -5.31
N VAL A 229 -18.76 33.03 -5.41
CA VAL A 229 -17.64 33.95 -5.13
C VAL A 229 -17.55 35.06 -6.19
N VAL A 230 -17.74 34.70 -7.46
CA VAL A 230 -17.76 35.67 -8.57
C VAL A 230 -18.91 36.67 -8.40
N ALA A 231 -20.09 36.21 -7.99
CA ALA A 231 -21.24 37.09 -7.74
C ALA A 231 -20.98 38.11 -6.61
N LEU A 232 -20.36 37.68 -5.50
CA LEU A 232 -19.98 38.59 -4.40
C LEU A 232 -18.97 39.66 -4.84
N LEU A 233 -17.98 39.28 -5.64
CA LEU A 233 -16.98 40.22 -6.16
C LEU A 233 -17.63 41.31 -7.03
N ILE A 234 -18.59 40.94 -7.89
CA ILE A 234 -19.32 41.89 -8.75
C ILE A 234 -20.10 42.92 -7.90
N ILE A 235 -20.80 42.46 -6.85
CA ILE A 235 -21.56 43.35 -5.96
C ILE A 235 -20.64 44.35 -5.24
N VAL A 236 -19.50 43.89 -4.73
CA VAL A 236 -18.49 44.75 -4.08
C VAL A 236 -17.94 45.79 -5.05
N LEU A 237 -17.66 45.39 -6.30
CA LEU A 237 -17.14 46.28 -7.34
C LEU A 237 -18.13 47.39 -7.68
N VAL A 238 -19.42 47.06 -7.82
CA VAL A 238 -20.50 48.05 -8.04
C VAL A 238 -20.61 49.01 -6.87
N MET A 239 -20.56 48.53 -5.62
CA MET A 239 -20.56 49.40 -4.44
C MET A 239 -19.38 50.36 -4.41
N ILE A 240 -18.18 49.91 -4.79
CA ILE A 240 -16.98 50.76 -4.87
C ILE A 240 -17.15 51.85 -5.93
N ILE A 241 -17.67 51.51 -7.11
CA ILE A 241 -17.89 52.50 -8.19
C ILE A 241 -18.90 53.56 -7.74
N ILE A 242 -20.05 53.15 -7.19
CA ILE A 242 -21.07 54.07 -6.66
C ILE A 242 -20.47 54.94 -5.54
N TYR A 243 -19.73 54.33 -4.61
CA TYR A 243 -19.06 55.04 -3.53
C TYR A 243 -18.06 56.08 -4.05
N LEU A 244 -17.24 55.73 -5.05
CA LEU A 244 -16.29 56.66 -5.67
C LEU A 244 -17.00 57.81 -6.39
N VAL A 245 -18.09 57.55 -7.11
CA VAL A 245 -18.91 58.60 -7.75
C VAL A 245 -19.52 59.53 -6.71
N LEU A 246 -20.12 58.98 -5.64
CA LEU A 246 -20.70 59.78 -4.55
C LEU A 246 -19.63 60.59 -3.81
N ARG A 247 -18.46 59.99 -3.54
CA ARG A 247 -17.32 60.65 -2.90
C ARG A 247 -16.75 61.76 -3.78
N TYR A 248 -16.66 61.53 -5.09
CA TYR A 248 -16.21 62.52 -6.05
C TYR A 248 -17.18 63.71 -6.14
N ARG A 249 -18.50 63.46 -6.14
CA ARG A 249 -19.52 64.53 -6.12
C ARG A 249 -19.48 65.37 -4.84
N ARG A 250 -19.21 64.77 -3.66
CA ARG A 250 -19.06 65.52 -2.41
C ARG A 250 -17.85 66.45 -2.39
N LYS A 251 -16.77 66.13 -3.09
CA LYS A 251 -15.56 66.98 -3.15
C LYS A 251 -15.68 68.15 -4.14
N LYS A 252 -16.70 68.16 -5.00
CA LYS A 252 -16.95 69.23 -5.99
C LYS A 252 -18.01 70.25 -5.53
N LYS A 253 -18.61 70.07 -4.36
CA LYS A 253 -19.34 71.12 -3.64
C LYS A 253 -18.40 71.72 -2.60
#